data_AF-A0A966EQZ2-F1
#
_entry.id   AF-A0A966EQZ2-F1
#
_cell.length_a   1.000
_cell.length_b   1.000
_cell.length_c   1.000
_cell.angle_alpha   90.00
_cell.angle_beta   90.00
_cell.angle_gamma   90.00
#
_symmetry.space_group_name_H-M   'P 1'
#
loop_
_entity.id
_entity.type
_entity.pdbx_description
1 polymer ?
#
loop_
_entity_poly.entity_id
_entity_poly.type
_entity_poly.pdbx_seq_one_letter_code
_entity_poly.pdbx_strand_id
1 'polypeptide(L)'
;RNTTQLSLFTICFGLGFGGSFSMIQLVAVETFGQAYLGRILGIITLIDGLGAAYGTKLLSQLAVDSGSYLMPFGVVSAVTFFAIINVLFIRPMEVKTSQKN
;
A
#
# COMPACT_ATOMS: atom_id res chain seq x y z
N ARG A 1 12.60 26.67 -1.82
CA ARG A 1 13.68 25.99 -1.08
C ARG A 1 13.07 25.21 0.10
N ASN A 2 12.41 24.08 -0.19
CA ASN A 2 11.76 23.17 0.79
C ASN A 2 12.27 21.73 0.64
N THR A 3 13.48 21.55 0.10
CA THR A 3 14.08 20.24 -0.22
C THR A 3 14.25 19.35 1.01
N THR A 4 14.52 19.93 2.18
CA THR A 4 14.64 19.18 3.44
C THR A 4 13.31 18.52 3.85
N GLN A 5 12.20 19.23 3.71
CA GLN A 5 10.88 18.70 4.07
C GLN A 5 10.44 17.59 3.10
N LEU A 6 10.70 17.77 1.80
CA LEU A 6 10.43 16.72 0.80
C LEU A 6 11.29 15.48 1.02
N SER A 7 12.57 15.65 1.37
CA SER A 7 13.47 14.52 1.67
C SER A 7 12.99 13.73 2.88
N LEU A 8 12.68 14.41 3.98
CA LEU A 8 12.18 13.77 5.20
C LEU A 8 10.86 13.02 4.93
N PHE A 9 9.93 13.65 4.20
CA PHE A 9 8.69 13.01 3.76
C PHE A 9 8.96 11.76 2.92
N THR A 10 9.87 11.84 1.95
CA THR A 10 10.20 10.72 1.06
C THR A 10 10.80 9.55 1.83
N ILE A 11 11.65 9.83 2.82
CA ILE A 11 12.24 8.79 3.67
C ILE A 11 11.16 8.09 4.51
N CYS A 12 10.31 8.85 5.21
CA CYS A 12 9.23 8.27 6.01
C CYS A 12 8.23 7.50 5.14
N PHE A 13 7.85 8.07 4.00
CA PHE A 13 6.92 7.45 3.05
C PHE A 13 7.52 6.16 2.46
N GLY A 14 8.78 6.18 2.03
CA GLY A 14 9.47 5.03 1.49
C GLY A 14 9.63 3.89 2.50
N LEU A 15 10.00 4.22 3.74
CA LEU A 15 10.09 3.22 4.83
C LEU A 15 8.72 2.60 5.15
N GLY A 16 7.66 3.42 5.24
CA GLY A 16 6.31 2.92 5.50
C GLY A 16 5.78 2.05 4.36
N PHE A 17 5.99 2.48 3.12
CA PHE A 17 5.58 1.73 1.92
C PHE A 17 6.30 0.37 1.82
N GLY A 18 7.63 0.36 1.97
CA GLY A 18 8.43 -0.88 1.93
C GLY A 18 8.14 -1.84 3.07
N GLY A 19 7.90 -1.31 4.28
CA GLY A 19 7.50 -2.11 5.45
C GLY A 19 6.15 -2.79 5.26
N SER A 20 5.16 -2.04 4.77
CA SER A 20 3.82 -2.56 4.50
C SER A 20 3.84 -3.64 3.42
N PHE A 21 4.60 -3.43 2.34
CA PHE A 21 4.75 -4.41 1.27
C PHE A 21 5.38 -5.72 1.74
N SER A 22 6.40 -5.64 2.59
CA SER A 22 7.03 -6.83 3.19
C SER A 22 6.08 -7.58 4.12
N MET A 23 5.29 -6.85 4.92
CA MET A 23 4.35 -7.45 5.88
C MET A 23 3.21 -8.20 5.18
N ILE A 24 2.70 -7.68 4.06
CA ILE A 24 1.70 -8.37 3.23
C ILE A 24 2.25 -9.71 2.72
N GLN A 25 3.49 -9.73 2.23
CA GLN A 25 4.11 -10.97 1.77
C GLN A 25 4.27 -11.96 2.90
N LEU A 26 4.75 -11.51 4.06
CA LEU A 26 4.97 -12.35 5.23
C LEU A 26 3.67 -12.98 5.74
N VAL A 27 2.59 -12.20 5.86
CA VAL A 27 1.26 -12.70 6.24
C VAL A 27 0.73 -13.72 5.21
N ALA A 28 0.97 -13.48 3.91
CA ALA A 28 0.58 -14.44 2.87
C ALA A 28 1.36 -15.77 3.00
N VAL A 29 2.66 -15.72 3.31
CA VAL A 29 3.47 -16.92 3.57
C VAL A 29 2.95 -17.68 4.79
N GLU A 30 2.69 -16.98 5.90
CA GLU A 30 2.22 -17.59 7.15
C GLU A 30 0.83 -18.22 7.00
N THR A 31 -0.07 -17.58 6.24
CA THR A 31 -1.46 -18.03 6.09
C THR A 31 -1.60 -19.22 5.15
N PHE A 32 -0.86 -19.23 4.04
CA PHE A 32 -1.08 -20.20 2.96
C PHE A 32 0.03 -21.25 2.80
N GLY A 33 1.14 -21.09 3.53
CA GLY A 33 2.31 -21.96 3.44
C GLY A 33 3.05 -21.85 2.10
N GLN A 34 4.21 -22.52 2.00
CA GLN A 34 5.14 -22.31 0.89
C GLN A 34 4.65 -22.88 -0.46
N ALA A 35 3.72 -23.83 -0.46
CA ALA A 35 3.33 -24.59 -1.64
C ALA A 35 2.54 -23.79 -2.70
N TYR A 36 1.71 -22.82 -2.27
CA TYR A 36 0.89 -21.98 -3.16
C TYR A 36 1.31 -20.50 -3.16
N LEU A 37 2.40 -20.19 -2.48
CA LEU A 37 2.92 -18.85 -2.22
C LEU A 37 3.09 -18.04 -3.52
N GLY A 38 3.71 -18.63 -4.54
CA GLY A 38 3.94 -17.95 -5.83
C GLY A 38 2.66 -17.57 -6.57
N ARG A 39 1.59 -18.37 -6.49
CA ARG A 39 0.29 -18.04 -7.12
C ARG A 39 -0.42 -16.91 -6.38
N ILE A 40 -0.41 -16.96 -5.05
CA ILE A 40 -1.09 -15.95 -4.22
C ILE A 40 -0.37 -14.61 -4.29
N LEU A 41 0.96 -14.60 -4.14
CA LEU A 41 1.75 -13.39 -4.35
C LEU A 41 1.60 -12.85 -5.77
N GLY A 42 1.51 -13.73 -6.78
CA GLY A 42 1.23 -13.33 -8.15
C GLY A 42 -0.08 -12.55 -8.29
N ILE A 43 -1.15 -13.02 -7.66
CA ILE A 43 -2.46 -12.34 -7.66
C ILE A 43 -2.39 -11.02 -6.88
N ILE A 44 -1.76 -11.01 -5.70
CA ILE A 44 -1.60 -9.79 -4.89
C ILE A 44 -0.84 -8.71 -5.68
N THR A 45 0.29 -9.07 -6.29
CA THR A 45 1.10 -8.17 -7.11
C THR A 45 0.35 -7.70 -8.35
N LEU A 46 -0.48 -8.55 -8.96
CA LEU A 46 -1.30 -8.16 -10.09
C LEU A 46 -2.34 -7.10 -9.67
N ILE A 47 -3.02 -7.31 -8.55
CA ILE A 47 -3.99 -6.35 -8.00
C ILE A 47 -3.29 -5.03 -7.64
N ASP A 48 -2.13 -5.11 -6.99
CA ASP A 48 -1.33 -3.94 -6.63
C ASP A 48 -0.90 -3.14 -7.88
N GLY A 49 -0.41 -3.84 -8.92
CA GLY A 49 -0.02 -3.23 -10.19
C GLY A 49 -1.20 -2.56 -10.91
N LEU A 50 -2.37 -3.20 -10.94
CA LEU A 50 -3.59 -2.59 -11.48
C LEU A 50 -4.00 -1.36 -10.66
N GLY A 51 -3.97 -1.45 -9.34
CA GLY A 51 -4.25 -0.33 -8.44
C GLY A 51 -3.31 0.85 -8.67
N ALA A 52 -2.01 0.59 -8.82
CA ALA A 52 -1.01 1.60 -9.13
C ALA A 52 -1.25 2.23 -10.51
N ALA A 53 -1.56 1.44 -11.54
CA ALA A 53 -1.85 1.95 -12.88
C ALA A 53 -3.11 2.81 -12.92
N TYR A 54 -4.22 2.31 -12.38
CA TYR A 54 -5.49 3.05 -12.31
C TYR A 54 -5.37 4.29 -11.42
N GLY A 55 -4.73 4.16 -10.27
CA GLY A 55 -4.47 5.26 -9.34
C GLY A 55 -3.63 6.36 -9.99
N THR A 56 -2.53 5.98 -10.66
CA THR A 56 -1.66 6.94 -11.38
C THR A 56 -2.40 7.61 -12.52
N LYS A 57 -3.21 6.87 -13.29
CA LYS A 57 -4.02 7.44 -14.38
C LYS A 57 -5.03 8.45 -13.84
N LEU A 58 -5.75 8.11 -12.76
CA LEU A 58 -6.72 9.01 -12.13
C LEU A 58 -6.01 10.27 -11.60
N LEU A 59 -4.93 10.11 -10.85
CA LEU A 59 -4.15 11.22 -10.31
C LEU A 59 -3.57 12.12 -11.41
N SER A 60 -3.10 11.51 -12.50
CA SER A 60 -2.55 12.23 -13.65
C SER A 60 -3.62 13.09 -14.32
N GLN A 61 -4.83 12.57 -14.50
CA GLN A 61 -5.94 13.36 -15.06
C GLN A 61 -6.34 14.52 -14.15
N LEU A 62 -6.42 14.27 -12.84
CA LEU A 62 -6.70 15.32 -11.86
C LEU A 62 -5.60 16.40 -11.83
N ALA A 63 -4.35 16.00 -12.01
CA ALA A 63 -3.22 16.94 -12.09
C ALA A 63 -3.30 17.83 -13.34
N VAL A 64 -3.69 17.26 -14.49
CA VAL A 64 -3.80 17.98 -15.77
C VAL A 64 -4.98 18.96 -15.75
N ASP A 65 -6.15 18.55 -15.27
CA ASP A 65 -7.34 19.42 -15.22
C ASP A 65 -7.18 20.59 -14.22
N SER A 66 -6.44 20.37 -13.14
CA SER A 66 -6.28 21.39 -12.09
C SER A 66 -5.09 22.34 -12.31
N GLY A 67 -4.15 21.97 -13.19
CA GLY A 67 -2.89 22.70 -13.41
C GLY A 67 -1.98 22.80 -12.17
N SER A 68 -2.34 22.16 -11.04
CA SER A 68 -1.68 22.25 -9.74
C SER A 68 -1.60 20.89 -9.07
N TYR A 69 -0.42 20.56 -8.53
CA TYR A 69 -0.17 19.30 -7.81
C TYR A 69 -0.84 19.22 -6.43
N LEU A 70 -1.43 20.31 -5.93
CA LEU A 70 -2.09 20.29 -4.63
C LEU A 70 -3.34 19.42 -4.61
N MET A 71 -4.10 19.39 -5.72
CA MET A 71 -5.32 18.57 -5.80
C MET A 71 -5.03 17.06 -5.78
N PRO A 72 -4.12 16.51 -6.61
CA PRO A 72 -3.77 15.09 -6.54
C PRO A 72 -3.13 14.70 -5.20
N PHE A 73 -2.32 15.58 -4.58
CA PHE A 73 -1.81 15.33 -3.22
C PHE A 73 -2.92 15.25 -2.16
N GLY A 74 -3.91 16.14 -2.25
CA GLY A 74 -5.08 16.11 -1.35
C GLY A 74 -5.89 14.82 -1.49
N VAL A 75 -6.09 14.35 -2.72
CA VAL A 75 -6.80 13.07 -2.98
C VAL A 75 -6.03 11.88 -2.42
N VAL A 76 -4.71 11.79 -2.65
CA VAL A 76 -3.88 10.71 -2.07
C VAL A 76 -3.93 10.74 -0.55
N SER A 77 -3.86 11.93 0.06
CA SER A 77 -3.95 12.09 1.50
C SER A 77 -5.30 11.59 2.05
N ALA A 78 -6.41 11.94 1.40
CA ALA A 78 -7.74 11.49 1.79
C ALA A 78 -7.91 9.97 1.67
N VAL A 79 -7.45 9.38 0.56
CA VAL A 79 -7.47 7.92 0.35
C VAL A 79 -6.61 7.21 1.40
N THR A 80 -5.45 7.77 1.73
CA THR A 80 -4.57 7.23 2.78
C THR A 80 -5.24 7.28 4.16
N PHE A 81 -5.91 8.38 4.50
CA PHE A 81 -6.71 8.45 5.73
C PHE A 81 -7.80 7.39 5.77
N PHE A 82 -8.51 7.20 4.66
CA PHE A 82 -9.54 6.15 4.53
C PHE A 82 -8.94 4.76 4.69
N ALA A 83 -7.75 4.52 4.13
CA ALA A 83 -7.02 3.26 4.28
C ALA A 83 -6.60 3.02 5.74
N ILE A 84 -6.07 4.03 6.43
CA ILE A 84 -5.73 3.92 7.86
C ILE A 84 -6.97 3.59 8.69
N ILE A 85 -8.10 4.25 8.45
CA ILE A 85 -9.35 3.96 9.14
C ILE A 85 -9.79 2.51 8.89
N ASN A 86 -9.72 2.04 7.64
CA ASN A 86 -10.05 0.66 7.31
C ASN A 86 -9.10 -0.33 8.01
N VAL A 87 -7.81 -0.05 8.03
CA VAL A 87 -6.81 -0.89 8.72
C VAL A 87 -7.03 -0.92 10.23
N LEU A 88 -7.39 0.20 10.86
CA LEU A 88 -7.75 0.23 12.28
C LEU A 88 -9.03 -0.55 12.59
N PHE A 89 -9.94 -0.67 11.62
CA PHE A 89 -11.15 -1.47 11.73
C PHE A 89 -10.92 -2.96 11.49
N ILE A 90 -9.83 -3.31 10.78
CA ILE A 90 -9.38 -4.70 10.66
C ILE A 90 -8.90 -5.15 12.04
N ARG A 91 -9.72 -5.97 12.69
CA ARG A 91 -9.33 -6.67 13.92
C ARG A 91 -8.04 -7.43 13.66
N PRO A 92 -7.07 -7.47 14.61
CA PRO A 92 -5.87 -8.27 14.45
C PRO A 92 -6.31 -9.70 14.13
N MET A 93 -5.96 -10.16 12.93
CA MET A 93 -6.22 -11.55 12.58
C MET A 93 -5.41 -12.39 13.56
N GLU A 94 -6.13 -13.17 14.36
CA GLU A 94 -5.53 -14.18 15.21
C GLU A 94 -4.72 -15.10 14.30
N VAL A 95 -3.39 -14.95 14.33
CA VAL A 95 -2.48 -15.83 13.62
C VAL A 95 -2.71 -17.22 14.19
N LYS A 96 -3.50 -18.05 13.50
CA LYS A 96 -3.58 -19.46 13.81
C LYS A 96 -2.23 -20.06 13.47
N THR A 97 -1.32 -20.04 14.44
CA THR A 97 -0.14 -20.91 14.49
C THR A 97 -0.68 -22.32 14.29
N SER A 98 -0.53 -22.83 13.06
CA SER A 98 -0.86 -24.22 12.74
C SER A 98 0.14 -25.09 13.52
N GLN A 99 -0.23 -25.39 14.75
CA GLN A 99 0.22 -26.55 15.50
C GLN A 99 0.20 -27.76 14.56
N LYS A 100 1.38 -28.26 14.21
CA LYS A 100 1.51 -29.65 13.78
C LYS A 100 2.86 -30.20 14.22
N ASN A 101 2.82 -30.70 15.45
CA ASN A 101 3.42 -31.94 15.95
C ASN A 101 3.94 -32.88 14.85
#